data_AF-A0A3C0RED5-F1
#
_entry.id   AF-A0A3C0RED5-F1
#
_cell.length_a   1.000
_cell.length_b   1.000
_cell.length_c   1.000
_cell.angle_alpha   90.00
_cell.angle_beta   90.00
_cell.angle_gamma   90.00
#
_symmetry.space_group_name_H-M   'P 1'
#
loop_
_entity.id
_entity.type
_entity.pdbx_description
1 polymer ?
#
loop_
_entity_poly.entity_id
_entity_poly.type
_entity_poly.pdbx_seq_one_letter_code
_entity_poly.pdbx_strand_id
1 'polypeptide(L)'
;MQFQEDNTEHQFAMPEVLDEVLQTDPKAKAIFEAFTPGKRRSLIYLVQQVKSTDKQIERALLIANRIKAGINDPRIILKKTH
;
A
#
# COMPACT_ATOMS: atom_id res chain seq x y z
N MET A 1 32.18 -13.27 -5.66
CA MET A 1 30.84 -13.81 -5.34
C MET A 1 29.86 -12.66 -5.51
N GLN A 2 29.26 -12.52 -6.70
CA GLN A 2 28.21 -11.53 -6.93
C GLN A 2 26.92 -12.13 -6.40
N PHE A 3 26.32 -11.50 -5.38
CA PHE A 3 24.95 -11.80 -5.02
C PHE A 3 24.06 -11.23 -6.12
N GLN A 4 23.78 -12.03 -7.15
CA GLN A 4 22.63 -11.78 -8.01
C GLN A 4 21.39 -12.04 -7.16
N GLU A 5 20.77 -10.97 -6.67
CA GLU A 5 19.44 -11.05 -6.07
C GLU A 5 18.48 -11.57 -7.15
N ASP A 6 17.87 -12.73 -6.90
CA ASP A 6 16.87 -13.37 -7.76
C ASP A 6 15.81 -12.35 -8.20
N ASN A 7 15.75 -12.08 -9.51
CA ASN A 7 15.01 -10.95 -10.10
C ASN A 7 13.80 -11.39 -10.95
N THR A 8 13.12 -12.47 -10.59
CA THR A 8 11.92 -12.96 -11.28
C THR A 8 11.06 -13.67 -10.23
N GLU A 9 9.90 -13.20 -9.76
CA GLU A 9 8.65 -13.08 -10.56
C GLU A 9 7.53 -12.28 -9.83
N HIS A 10 7.76 -11.74 -8.63
CA HIS A 10 6.70 -11.10 -7.81
C HIS A 10 7.15 -9.76 -7.21
N GLN A 11 7.72 -8.89 -8.05
CA GLN A 11 7.91 -7.50 -7.67
C GLN A 11 6.50 -6.90 -7.55
N PHE A 12 6.00 -6.74 -6.33
CA PHE A 12 4.69 -6.18 -5.99
C PHE A 12 4.43 -4.88 -6.78
N ALA A 13 3.85 -5.01 -7.97
CA ALA A 13 3.56 -3.88 -8.83
C ALA A 13 2.54 -2.97 -8.13
N MET A 14 2.68 -1.65 -8.26
CA MET A 14 1.69 -0.74 -7.71
C MET A 14 0.31 -1.09 -8.29
N PRO A 15 -0.71 -1.39 -7.47
CA PRO A 15 -2.07 -1.63 -7.95
C PRO A 15 -2.63 -0.32 -8.50
N GLU A 16 -3.24 -0.37 -9.68
CA GLU A 16 -3.83 0.81 -10.35
C GLU A 16 -4.74 1.60 -9.40
N VAL A 17 -5.64 0.90 -8.69
CA VAL A 17 -6.55 1.49 -7.70
C VAL A 17 -5.81 2.23 -6.57
N LEU A 18 -4.69 1.68 -6.09
CA LEU A 18 -3.91 2.34 -5.04
C LEU A 18 -3.19 3.56 -5.60
N ASP A 19 -2.63 3.46 -6.81
CA ASP A 19 -1.97 4.59 -7.46
C ASP A 19 -2.97 5.73 -7.68
N GLU A 20 -4.13 5.48 -8.28
CA GLU A 20 -5.18 6.47 -8.50
C GLU A 20 -5.60 7.20 -7.21
N VAL A 21 -5.79 6.44 -6.12
CA VAL A 21 -6.11 7.02 -4.81
C VAL A 21 -4.97 7.92 -4.29
N LEU A 22 -3.71 7.53 -4.50
CA LEU A 22 -2.58 8.37 -4.10
C LEU A 22 -2.41 9.59 -5.02
N GLN A 23 -2.64 9.46 -6.33
CA GLN A 23 -2.59 10.60 -7.26
C GLN A 23 -3.66 11.65 -6.93
N THR A 24 -4.86 11.20 -6.51
CA THR A 24 -5.95 12.09 -6.09
C THR A 24 -5.78 12.67 -4.69
N ASP A 25 -4.88 12.10 -3.87
CA ASP A 25 -4.54 12.59 -2.53
C ASP A 25 -3.02 12.82 -2.39
N PRO A 26 -2.51 13.99 -2.82
CA PRO A 26 -1.08 14.32 -2.78
C PRO A 26 -0.46 14.21 -1.38
N LYS A 27 -1.25 14.44 -0.31
CA LYS A 27 -0.77 14.32 1.07
C LYS A 27 -0.56 12.85 1.44
N ALA A 28 -1.50 11.98 1.11
CA ALA A 28 -1.34 10.55 1.30
C ALA A 28 -0.16 10.00 0.47
N LYS A 29 -0.02 10.44 -0.79
CA LYS A 29 1.10 10.09 -1.66
C LYS A 29 2.45 10.43 -1.07
N ALA A 30 2.65 11.67 -0.61
CA ALA A 30 3.90 12.09 0.01
C ALA A 30 4.26 11.24 1.23
N ILE A 31 3.28 10.91 2.09
CA ILE A 31 3.48 10.05 3.26
C ILE A 31 3.83 8.62 2.83
N PHE A 32 3.13 8.07 1.83
CA PHE A 32 3.38 6.74 1.30
C PHE A 32 4.79 6.63 0.71
N GLU A 33 5.20 7.62 -0.09
CA GLU A 33 6.52 7.67 -0.71
C GLU A 33 7.65 7.80 0.31
N ALA A 34 7.41 8.49 1.43
CA ALA A 34 8.36 8.62 2.53
C ALA A 34 8.57 7.32 3.34
N PHE A 35 7.73 6.29 3.16
CA PHE A 35 7.92 5.01 3.84
C PHE A 35 9.07 4.19 3.25
N THR A 36 9.66 3.35 4.11
CA THR A 36 10.68 2.39 3.66
C THR A 36 10.11 1.46 2.57
N PRO A 37 10.96 0.97 1.65
CA PRO A 37 10.52 0.05 0.60
C PRO A 37 9.74 -1.16 1.12
N GLY A 38 10.17 -1.75 2.25
CA GLY A 38 9.48 -2.87 2.89
C GLY A 38 8.04 -2.53 3.30
N LYS A 39 7.83 -1.35 3.90
CA LYS A 39 6.50 -0.91 4.32
C LYS A 39 5.59 -0.61 3.13
N ARG A 40 6.12 0.04 2.08
CA ARG A 40 5.37 0.26 0.82
C ARG A 40 4.93 -1.07 0.22
N ARG A 41 5.83 -2.06 0.14
CA ARG A 41 5.50 -3.43 -0.32
C ARG A 41 4.42 -4.07 0.53
N SER A 42 4.49 -3.94 1.86
CA SER A 42 3.42 -4.44 2.74
C SER A 42 2.07 -3.82 2.41
N LEU A 43 1.98 -2.50 2.27
CA LEU A 43 0.72 -1.81 1.94
C LEU A 43 0.18 -2.19 0.55
N ILE A 44 1.07 -2.32 -0.44
CA ILE A 44 0.70 -2.81 -1.79
C ILE A 44 0.10 -4.22 -1.69
N TYR A 45 0.79 -5.13 -1.00
CA TYR A 45 0.28 -6.49 -0.77
C TYR A 45 -1.09 -6.48 -0.10
N LEU A 46 -1.32 -5.55 0.84
CA LEU A 46 -2.61 -5.42 1.50
C LEU A 46 -3.74 -5.14 0.50
N VAL A 47 -3.51 -4.32 -0.53
CA VAL A 47 -4.51 -4.04 -1.57
C VAL A 47 -4.63 -5.25 -2.50
N GLN A 48 -3.51 -5.78 -3.01
CA GLN A 48 -3.51 -6.87 -4.00
C GLN A 48 -4.16 -8.18 -3.52
N GLN A 49 -4.06 -8.51 -2.23
CA GLN A 49 -4.68 -9.75 -1.70
C GLN A 49 -6.22 -9.74 -1.78
N VAL A 50 -6.84 -8.57 -2.06
CA VAL A 50 -8.29 -8.44 -2.20
C VAL A 50 -8.68 -8.68 -3.66
N LYS A 51 -9.58 -9.64 -3.89
CA LYS A 51 -9.96 -10.04 -5.26
C LYS A 51 -10.98 -9.10 -5.93
N SER A 52 -11.82 -8.42 -5.15
CA SER A 52 -12.86 -7.53 -5.67
C SER A 52 -12.32 -6.11 -5.81
N THR A 53 -12.49 -5.52 -6.99
CA THR A 53 -12.05 -4.15 -7.29
C THR A 53 -12.66 -3.14 -6.32
N ASP A 54 -13.97 -3.21 -6.05
CA ASP A 54 -14.64 -2.32 -5.07
C ASP A 54 -13.98 -2.39 -3.70
N LYS A 55 -13.67 -3.60 -3.23
CA LYS A 55 -12.98 -3.81 -1.95
C LYS A 55 -11.50 -3.37 -2.00
N GLN A 56 -10.85 -3.39 -3.17
CA GLN A 56 -9.53 -2.79 -3.34
C GLN A 56 -9.60 -1.27 -3.21
N ILE A 57 -10.62 -0.62 -3.79
CA ILE A 57 -10.86 0.82 -3.70
C ILE A 57 -11.08 1.22 -2.24
N GLU A 58 -12.01 0.55 -1.55
CA GLU A 58 -12.27 0.78 -0.12
C GLU A 58 -10.97 0.66 0.70
N ARG A 59 -10.16 -0.36 0.41
CA ARG A 59 -8.92 -0.60 1.13
C ARG A 59 -7.85 0.44 0.83
N ALA A 60 -7.70 0.87 -0.42
CA ALA A 60 -6.77 1.92 -0.80
C ALA A 60 -7.14 3.25 -0.13
N LEU A 61 -8.42 3.63 -0.14
CA LEU A 61 -8.92 4.82 0.57
C LEU A 61 -8.68 4.74 2.08
N LEU A 62 -8.92 3.57 2.68
CA LEU A 62 -8.65 3.32 4.09
C LEU A 62 -7.16 3.47 4.43
N ILE A 63 -6.27 2.92 3.61
CA ILE A 63 -4.82 3.08 3.75
C ILE A 63 -4.46 4.57 3.69
N ALA A 64 -4.89 5.28 2.65
CA ALA A 64 -4.62 6.70 2.46
C ALA A 64 -5.08 7.54 3.67
N ASN A 65 -6.29 7.30 4.18
CA ASN A 65 -6.79 8.01 5.36
C ASN A 65 -6.02 7.68 6.64
N ARG A 66 -5.63 6.42 6.85
CA ARG A 66 -4.91 6.00 8.06
C ARG A 66 -3.48 6.49 8.10
N ILE A 67 -2.76 6.47 6.98
CA ILE A 67 -1.38 6.99 6.94
C ILE A 67 -1.36 8.50 7.15
N LYS A 68 -2.37 9.23 6.64
CA LYS A 68 -2.56 10.66 6.92
C LYS A 68 -2.85 10.94 8.41
N ALA A 69 -3.51 10.01 9.09
CA ALA A 69 -3.75 10.07 10.53
C ALA A 69 -2.53 9.65 11.38
N GLY A 70 -1.37 9.38 10.77
CA GLY A 70 -0.15 8.94 11.45
C GLY A 70 -0.16 7.46 11.84
N ILE A 71 -1.15 6.68 11.38
CA ILE A 71 -1.21 5.25 11.63
C ILE A 71 -0.30 4.54 10.65
N ASN A 72 0.82 4.07 11.20
CA ASN A 72 1.96 3.62 10.44
C ASN A 72 2.21 2.11 10.52
N ASP A 73 1.44 1.38 11.34
CA ASP A 73 1.57 -0.06 11.50
C ASP A 73 0.55 -0.78 10.58
N PRO A 74 1.01 -1.61 9.62
CA PRO A 74 0.15 -2.41 8.74
C PRO A 74 -0.90 -3.25 9.48
N ARG A 75 -0.60 -3.71 10.70
CA ARG A 75 -1.52 -4.51 11.54
C ARG A 75 -2.68 -3.67 12.07
N ILE A 76 -2.45 -2.37 12.31
CA ILE A 76 -3.48 -1.43 12.76
C ILE A 76 -4.26 -0.92 11.54
N ILE A 77 -3.61 -0.79 10.38
CA ILE A 77 -4.24 -0.34 9.13
C ILE A 77 -5.37 -1.28 8.66
N LEU A 78 -5.35 -2.56 9.01
CA LEU A 78 -6.44 -3.50 8.69
C LEU A 78 -7.45 -3.74 9.82
N LYS A 79 -7.20 -3.28 11.05
CA LYS A 79 -8.16 -3.46 12.13
C LYS A 79 -9.42 -2.64 11.81
N LYS A 80 -10.58 -3.31 11.76
CA LYS A 80 -11.86 -2.60 11.80
C LYS A 80 -11.93 -1.91 13.16
N THR A 81 -12.06 -0.58 13.15
CA THR A 81 -12.51 0.13 14.34
C THR A 81 -13.98 -0.26 14.48
N HIS A 82 -14.30 -1.02 15.53
CA HIS A 82 -15.68 -1.41 15.84
C HIS A 82 -16.41 -0.23 16.49
#